data_AF-A0A0M4JIX5-F1
#
_entry.id   AF-A0A0M4JIX5-F1
#
_cell.length_a   1.000
_cell.length_b   1.000
_cell.length_c   1.000
_cell.angle_alpha   90.00
_cell.angle_beta   90.00
_cell.angle_gamma   90.00
#
_symmetry.space_group_name_H-M   'P 1'
#
loop_
_entity.id
_entity.type
_entity.pdbx_description
1 polymer ?
#
loop_
_entity_poly.entity_id
_entity_poly.type
_entity_poly.pdbx_seq_one_letter_code
_entity_poly.pdbx_strand_id
1 'polypeptide(L)'
;MKKNLTVHFCLLFTLLIFIAILILLKKQQVYTGSVFIQEYIDEDGTVTADLYLISNKSLNISLIDYIILETNQGNMYVYSSNLEYSDSLIKISINNIGSIKYPSNNVLIFGEKISLLSYLLSNVF
;
A
#
# COMPACT_ATOMS: atom_id res chain seq x y z
N MET A 1 -11.82 39.62 32.78
CA MET A 1 -12.56 38.90 31.72
C MET A 1 -11.91 39.02 30.34
N LYS A 2 -11.59 40.23 29.82
CA LYS A 2 -10.95 40.40 28.49
C LYS A 2 -9.64 39.62 28.31
N LYS A 3 -8.75 39.61 29.31
CA LYS A 3 -7.46 38.87 29.25
C LYS A 3 -7.65 37.35 29.12
N ASN A 4 -8.63 36.76 29.82
CA ASN A 4 -8.96 35.35 29.65
C ASN A 4 -9.51 35.08 28.25
N LEU A 5 -10.40 35.93 27.74
CA LEU A 5 -10.95 35.78 26.39
C LEU A 5 -9.84 35.78 25.32
N THR A 6 -8.86 36.68 25.43
CA THR A 6 -7.71 36.75 24.52
C THR A 6 -6.85 35.48 24.57
N VAL A 7 -6.62 34.92 25.75
CA VAL A 7 -5.87 33.66 25.90
C VAL A 7 -6.61 32.49 25.25
N HIS A 8 -7.93 32.38 25.47
CA HIS A 8 -8.74 31.32 24.86
C HIS A 8 -8.78 31.46 23.33
N PHE A 9 -8.87 32.67 22.81
CA PHE A 9 -8.82 32.92 21.36
C PHE A 9 -7.47 32.56 20.76
N CYS A 10 -6.37 32.91 21.45
CA CYS A 10 -5.01 32.54 21.03
C CYS A 10 -4.85 31.01 20.96
N LEU A 11 -5.29 30.30 22.01
CA LEU A 11 -5.25 28.83 22.05
C LEU A 11 -6.06 28.20 20.92
N LEU A 12 -7.27 28.71 20.66
CA LEU A 12 -8.10 28.23 19.56
C LEU A 12 -7.40 28.42 18.21
N PHE A 13 -6.79 29.58 17.99
CA PHE A 13 -6.07 29.87 16.75
C PHE A 13 -4.85 28.96 16.57
N THR A 14 -4.07 28.73 17.64
CA THR A 14 -2.95 27.78 17.62
C THR A 14 -3.43 26.36 17.30
N LEU A 15 -4.54 25.93 17.89
CA LEU A 15 -5.13 24.62 17.62
C LEU A 15 -5.55 24.49 16.15
N LEU A 16 -6.19 25.51 15.59
CA LEU A 16 -6.60 25.52 14.18
C LEU A 16 -5.40 25.45 13.23
N ILE A 17 -4.33 26.21 13.51
CA ILE A 17 -3.08 26.13 12.72
C ILE A 17 -2.49 24.73 12.80
N PHE A 18 -2.45 24.14 14.00
CA PHE A 18 -1.92 22.80 14.20
C PHE A 18 -2.71 21.76 13.39
N ILE A 19 -4.05 21.81 13.44
CA ILE A 19 -4.92 20.93 12.64
C ILE A 19 -4.68 21.14 11.14
N ALA A 20 -4.56 22.39 10.69
CA ALA A 20 -4.29 22.71 9.28
C ALA A 20 -2.95 22.11 8.81
N ILE A 21 -1.90 22.19 9.63
CA ILE A 21 -0.60 21.57 9.34
C ILE A 21 -0.74 20.04 9.21
N LEU A 22 -1.48 19.39 10.11
CA LEU A 22 -1.70 17.94 10.06
C LEU A 22 -2.47 17.48 8.80
N ILE A 23 -3.35 18.34 8.28
CA ILE A 23 -4.07 18.08 7.02
C ILE A 23 -3.13 18.19 5.82
N LEU A 24 -2.22 19.17 5.84
CA LEU A 24 -1.29 19.44 4.73
C LEU A 24 -0.13 18.43 4.65
N LEU A 25 0.36 17.97 5.80
CA LEU A 25 1.41 16.96 5.84
C LEU A 25 0.84 15.62 5.38
N LYS A 26 1.42 15.06 4.32
CA LYS A 26 1.03 13.75 3.80
C LYS A 26 2.06 12.68 4.14
N LYS A 27 1.58 11.48 4.47
CA LYS A 27 2.38 10.30 4.77
C LYS A 27 1.99 9.16 3.82
N GLN A 28 2.98 8.47 3.28
CA GLN A 28 2.76 7.29 2.45
C GLN A 28 2.21 6.14 3.31
N GLN A 29 1.18 5.45 2.80
CA GLN A 29 0.72 4.21 3.40
C GLN A 29 1.61 3.05 2.94
N VAL A 30 2.03 2.22 3.89
CA VAL A 30 2.81 1.01 3.61
C VAL A 30 2.11 -0.17 4.25
N TYR A 31 1.84 -1.18 3.44
CA TYR A 31 1.24 -2.44 3.85
C TYR A 31 2.21 -3.58 3.64
N THR A 32 2.05 -4.61 4.44
CA THR A 32 2.75 -5.88 4.25
C THR A 32 1.81 -6.86 3.55
N GLY A 33 2.40 -7.69 2.71
CA GLY A 33 1.71 -8.79 2.03
C GLY A 33 2.67 -9.92 1.74
N SER A 34 2.16 -10.93 1.06
CA SER A 34 2.91 -12.03 0.50
C SER A 34 2.46 -12.26 -0.94
N VAL A 35 3.22 -13.07 -1.68
CA VAL A 35 2.78 -13.54 -2.99
C VAL A 35 2.47 -15.03 -2.96
N PHE A 36 1.52 -15.41 -3.81
CA PHE A 36 1.16 -16.78 -4.12
C PHE A 36 1.37 -17.02 -5.60
N ILE A 37 2.05 -18.11 -5.95
CA ILE A 37 2.25 -18.52 -7.34
C ILE A 37 1.31 -19.69 -7.62
N GLN A 38 0.50 -19.56 -8.66
CA GLN A 38 -0.36 -20.61 -9.15
C GLN A 38 0.12 -21.07 -10.52
N GLU A 39 0.46 -22.35 -10.63
CA GLU A 39 0.91 -22.96 -11.88
C GLU A 39 -0.25 -23.72 -12.54
N TYR A 40 -0.32 -23.60 -13.86
CA TYR A 40 -1.25 -24.30 -14.72
C TYR A 40 -0.47 -25.08 -15.77
N ILE A 41 -1.02 -26.22 -16.16
CA ILE A 41 -0.47 -27.03 -17.25
C ILE A 41 -1.53 -27.02 -18.34
N ASP A 42 -1.20 -26.40 -19.47
CA ASP A 42 -2.07 -26.37 -20.64
C ASP A 42 -2.12 -27.76 -21.30
N GLU A 43 -3.10 -27.96 -22.19
CA GLU A 43 -3.29 -29.22 -22.93
C GLU A 43 -2.04 -29.62 -23.74
N ASP A 44 -1.24 -28.65 -24.16
CA ASP A 44 0.02 -28.82 -24.88
C ASP A 44 1.23 -29.14 -23.96
N GLY A 45 1.00 -29.28 -22.65
CA GLY A 45 2.04 -29.53 -21.64
C GLY A 45 2.89 -28.30 -21.28
N THR A 46 2.49 -27.10 -21.75
CA THR A 46 3.15 -25.84 -21.39
C THR A 46 2.76 -25.47 -19.96
N VAL A 47 3.77 -25.16 -19.13
CA VAL A 47 3.54 -24.67 -17.77
C VAL A 47 3.44 -23.15 -17.79
N THR A 48 2.27 -22.62 -17.46
CA THR A 48 2.06 -21.18 -17.22
C THR A 48 1.94 -20.93 -15.73
N ALA A 49 2.41 -19.77 -15.27
CA ALA A 49 2.37 -19.40 -13.87
C ALA A 49 1.72 -18.02 -13.73
N ASP A 50 0.87 -17.88 -12.73
CA ASP A 50 0.28 -16.62 -12.32
C ASP A 50 0.78 -16.23 -10.93
N LEU A 51 1.06 -14.93 -10.75
CA LEU A 51 1.50 -14.37 -9.48
C LEU A 51 0.37 -13.55 -8.87
N TYR A 52 -0.04 -13.90 -7.65
CA TYR A 52 -1.09 -13.22 -6.91
C TYR A 52 -0.54 -12.56 -5.65
N LEU A 53 -1.01 -11.35 -5.37
CA LEU A 53 -0.73 -10.62 -4.13
C LEU A 53 -1.77 -10.97 -3.07
N ILE A 54 -1.29 -11.35 -1.89
CA ILE A 54 -2.10 -11.60 -0.71
C ILE A 54 -1.73 -10.57 0.35
N SER A 55 -2.73 -9.93 0.95
CA SER A 55 -2.54 -9.03 2.09
C SER A 55 -3.59 -9.30 3.15
N ASN A 56 -3.25 -8.96 4.40
CA ASN A 56 -4.17 -9.01 5.52
C ASN A 56 -5.19 -7.85 5.52
N LYS A 57 -5.04 -6.88 4.62
CA LYS A 57 -5.98 -5.78 4.43
C LYS A 57 -6.62 -5.85 3.05
N SER A 58 -7.86 -5.37 2.96
CA SER A 58 -8.50 -5.13 1.67
C SER A 58 -7.75 -4.04 0.93
N LEU A 59 -7.18 -4.36 -0.23
CA LEU A 59 -6.41 -3.45 -1.05
C LEU A 59 -7.22 -3.05 -2.29
N ASN A 60 -7.24 -1.76 -2.58
CA ASN A 60 -7.72 -1.25 -3.85
C ASN A 60 -6.52 -0.96 -4.76
N ILE A 61 -6.43 -1.61 -5.93
CA ILE A 61 -5.34 -1.39 -6.91
C ILE A 61 -5.20 0.10 -7.26
N SER A 62 -6.32 0.84 -7.34
CA SER A 62 -6.29 2.27 -7.67
C SER A 62 -5.60 3.14 -6.60
N LEU A 63 -5.44 2.60 -5.39
CA LEU A 63 -4.78 3.27 -4.26
C LEU A 63 -3.35 2.74 -4.06
N ILE A 64 -2.87 1.82 -4.90
CA ILE A 64 -1.49 1.34 -4.88
C ILE A 64 -0.68 2.19 -5.85
N ASP A 65 0.45 2.73 -5.41
CA ASP A 65 1.42 3.39 -6.28
C ASP A 65 2.36 2.33 -6.88
N TYR A 66 2.98 1.53 -6.00
CA TYR A 66 3.88 0.44 -6.40
C TYR A 66 4.04 -0.61 -5.28
N ILE A 67 4.62 -1.74 -5.66
CA ILE A 67 4.89 -2.88 -4.81
C ILE A 67 6.38 -3.21 -4.92
N ILE A 68 7.01 -3.58 -3.81
CA ILE A 68 8.37 -4.12 -3.80
C ILE A 68 8.29 -5.63 -3.57
N LEU A 69 8.72 -6.38 -4.58
CA LEU A 69 8.84 -7.83 -4.58
C LEU A 69 10.29 -8.24 -4.31
N GLU A 70 10.50 -9.24 -3.46
CA GLU A 70 11.83 -9.82 -3.26
C GLU A 70 12.09 -10.88 -4.34
N THR A 71 13.22 -10.79 -5.02
CA THR A 71 13.67 -11.73 -6.05
C THR A 71 14.99 -12.35 -5.63
N ASN A 72 15.39 -13.43 -6.29
CA ASN A 72 16.71 -14.04 -6.07
C ASN A 72 17.87 -13.10 -6.42
N GLN A 73 17.62 -12.00 -7.14
CA GLN A 73 18.61 -11.01 -7.58
C GLN A 73 18.49 -9.66 -6.85
N GLY A 74 17.61 -9.54 -5.85
CA GLY A 74 17.33 -8.30 -5.14
C GLY A 74 15.87 -7.88 -5.23
N ASN A 75 15.58 -6.59 -5.12
CA ASN A 75 14.21 -6.09 -5.08
C ASN A 75 13.71 -5.64 -6.47
N MET A 76 12.51 -6.05 -6.83
CA MET A 76 11.81 -5.61 -8.03
C MET A 76 10.65 -4.67 -7.66
N TYR A 77 10.56 -3.54 -8.35
CA TYR A 77 9.45 -2.61 -8.19
C TYR A 77 8.39 -2.88 -9.25
N VAL A 78 7.16 -3.11 -8.81
CA VAL A 78 6.00 -3.34 -9.68
C VAL A 78 5.01 -2.20 -9.47
N TYR A 79 4.77 -1.42 -10.51
CA TYR A 79 3.83 -0.30 -10.47
C TYR A 79 2.39 -0.78 -10.67
N SER A 80 1.42 0.04 -10.25
CA SER A 80 0.00 -0.28 -10.37
C SER A 80 -0.49 -0.56 -11.79
N SER A 81 0.20 -0.05 -12.81
CA SER A 81 -0.08 -0.38 -14.22
C SER A 81 0.05 -1.88 -14.55
N ASN A 82 0.78 -2.63 -13.72
CA ASN A 82 1.05 -4.05 -13.91
C ASN A 82 0.25 -4.90 -12.90
N LEU A 83 -0.76 -4.32 -12.26
CA LEU A 83 -1.64 -4.98 -11.31
C LEU A 83 -3.04 -5.06 -11.89
N GLU A 84 -3.64 -6.24 -11.84
CA GLU A 84 -4.97 -6.49 -12.37
C GLU A 84 -5.81 -7.27 -11.36
N TYR A 85 -7.12 -7.07 -11.37
CA TYR A 85 -8.01 -7.92 -10.60
C TYR A 85 -8.36 -9.17 -11.40
N SER A 86 -8.05 -10.34 -10.86
CA SER A 86 -8.47 -11.64 -11.39
C SER A 86 -9.07 -12.45 -10.25
N ASP A 87 -10.29 -12.95 -10.40
CA ASP A 87 -10.99 -13.78 -9.42
C ASP A 87 -11.01 -13.19 -7.99
N SER A 88 -11.24 -11.88 -7.89
CA SER A 88 -11.22 -11.11 -6.63
C SER A 88 -9.85 -11.02 -5.93
N LEU A 89 -8.78 -11.50 -6.57
CA LEU A 89 -7.40 -11.35 -6.14
C LEU A 89 -6.67 -10.34 -7.01
N ILE A 90 -5.59 -9.75 -6.47
CA ILE A 90 -4.72 -8.86 -7.24
C ILE A 90 -3.66 -9.72 -7.92
N LYS A 91 -3.75 -9.87 -9.23
CA LYS A 91 -2.75 -10.51 -10.09
C LYS A 91 -1.65 -9.51 -10.43
N ILE A 92 -0.41 -9.98 -10.40
CA ILE A 92 0.78 -9.22 -10.74
C ILE A 92 1.29 -9.70 -12.10
N SER A 93 1.21 -8.84 -13.11
CA SER A 93 1.64 -9.12 -14.47
C SER A 93 3.13 -8.81 -14.64
N ILE A 94 3.98 -9.84 -14.54
CA ILE A 94 5.43 -9.73 -14.73
C ILE A 94 5.95 -10.83 -15.68
N ASN A 95 6.99 -10.49 -16.45
CA ASN A 95 7.53 -11.40 -17.48
C ASN A 95 8.37 -12.57 -16.92
N ASN A 96 8.84 -12.51 -15.67
CA ASN A 96 9.74 -13.52 -15.10
C ASN A 96 9.38 -13.90 -13.66
N ILE A 97 8.31 -14.67 -13.51
CA ILE A 97 7.83 -15.17 -12.22
C ILE A 97 8.85 -16.12 -11.55
N GLY A 98 9.63 -16.88 -12.33
CA GLY A 98 10.63 -17.82 -11.80
C GLY A 98 11.78 -17.15 -11.03
N SER A 99 11.92 -15.83 -11.13
CA SER A 99 12.92 -15.06 -10.36
C SER A 99 12.45 -14.68 -8.95
N ILE A 100 11.15 -14.81 -8.67
CA ILE A 100 10.54 -14.42 -7.40
C ILE A 100 10.93 -15.40 -6.29
N LYS A 101 11.36 -14.87 -5.15
CA LYS A 101 11.73 -15.68 -3.99
C LYS A 101 10.46 -16.28 -3.36
N TYR A 102 10.20 -17.57 -3.54
CA TYR A 102 8.99 -18.25 -3.07
C TYR A 102 9.37 -19.48 -2.21
N PRO A 103 8.61 -19.87 -1.17
CA PRO A 103 7.35 -19.29 -0.67
C PRO A 103 7.49 -18.10 0.28
N SER A 104 8.70 -17.83 0.78
CA SER A 104 8.95 -16.80 1.79
C SER A 104 9.16 -15.41 1.18
N ASN A 105 8.18 -14.89 0.44
CA ASN A 105 8.24 -13.53 -0.10
C ASN A 105 7.45 -12.57 0.79
N ASN A 106 8.14 -11.68 1.48
CA ASN A 106 7.51 -10.55 2.14
C ASN A 106 7.46 -9.39 1.16
N VAL A 107 6.25 -8.97 0.86
CA VAL A 107 5.97 -7.92 -0.11
C VAL A 107 5.59 -6.65 0.62
N LEU A 108 6.21 -5.54 0.22
CA LEU A 108 5.85 -4.21 0.71
C LEU A 108 5.00 -3.50 -0.35
N ILE A 109 3.81 -3.09 0.03
CA ILE A 109 2.85 -2.45 -0.85
C ILE A 109 2.77 -0.98 -0.45
N PHE A 110 3.14 -0.10 -1.36
CA PHE A 110 3.14 1.34 -1.15
C PHE A 110 1.85 1.90 -1.76
N GLY A 111 0.93 2.29 -0.89
CA GLY A 111 -0.35 2.89 -1.27
C GLY A 111 -0.33 4.40 -1.11
N GLU A 112 -1.36 5.08 -1.61
CA GLU A 112 -1.44 6.53 -1.75
C GLU A 112 -1.06 7.32 -0.48
N LYS A 113 -0.66 8.58 -0.70
CA LYS A 113 -0.32 9.49 0.40
C LYS A 113 -1.57 10.06 1.06
N ILE A 114 -1.84 9.64 2.29
CA ILE A 114 -2.93 10.20 3.11
C ILE A 114 -2.43 11.35 3.99
N SER A 115 -3.35 12.21 4.45
CA SER A 115 -2.99 13.24 5.42
C SER A 115 -2.57 12.61 6.75
N LEU A 116 -1.64 13.28 7.45
CA LEU A 116 -1.17 12.83 8.74
C LEU A 116 -2.31 12.81 9.76
N LEU A 117 -3.25 13.75 9.66
CA LEU A 117 -4.47 13.74 10.46
C LEU A 117 -5.27 12.45 10.27
N SER A 118 -5.58 12.08 9.01
CA SER A 118 -6.32 10.85 8.71
C SER A 118 -5.58 9.61 9.20
N TYR A 119 -4.25 9.57 9.05
CA TYR A 119 -3.42 8.47 9.53
C TYR A 119 -3.48 8.33 11.06
N LEU A 120 -3.41 9.44 11.78
CA LEU A 120 -3.48 9.41 13.25
C LEU A 120 -4.86 8.94 13.71
N LEU A 121 -5.94 9.43 13.09
CA LEU A 121 -7.29 9.02 13.42
C LEU A 121 -7.54 7.53 13.13
N SER A 122 -7.03 7.00 12.02
CA SER A 122 -7.20 5.57 11.65
C SER A 122 -6.42 4.57 12.52
N ASN A 123 -5.56 5.06 13.41
CA ASN A 123 -4.85 4.20 14.38
C ASN A 123 -5.43 4.33 15.80
N VAL A 124 -6.28 5.34 16.04
CA VAL A 124 -6.93 5.57 17.33
C VAL A 124 -8.29 4.87 17.41
N PHE A 125 -8.99 4.78 16.28
CA PHE A 125 -10.27 4.08 16.11
C PHE A 125 -10.07 2.83 15.27
#